data_AF-A0A1J5WGD9-F1
#
_entry.id   AF-A0A1J5WGD9-F1
#
_cell.length_a   1.000
_cell.length_b   1.000
_cell.length_c   1.000
_cell.angle_alpha   90.00
_cell.angle_beta   90.00
_cell.angle_gamma   90.00
#
_symmetry.space_group_name_H-M   'P 1'
#
loop_
_entity.id
_entity.type
_entity.pdbx_description
1 polymer ?
#
loop_
_entity_poly.entity_id
_entity_poly.type
_entity_poly.pdbx_seq_one_letter_code
_entity_poly.pdbx_strand_id
1 'polypeptide(L)'
;MEKFHLSAEKTEHVSEVIRAENNSIKLGKVKKLELWKRSINILPKLALHEENKMEEFVLKAEKEEYVSEVMLAKNNTIWLGKVKKLELGLFAINILPKLMLHEENEMEEFVLSADREGYVSETILPENNSIKLGKVKKLELSLFAINTLSKLVLHKENKMEGFILKAEKKEYVSEVIRAKNNTIWLGKIKKLELSLFAINTLSKLVLHKENEMEKFLLSADREGYVSETMLAKNNTIWLGKVKKLELNLFAINTLSKLVLH
;
A
#
# COMPACT_ATOMS: atom_id res chain seq x y z
N MET A 1 13.12 7.89 -21.86
CA MET A 1 11.84 8.59 -22.09
C MET A 1 11.42 9.29 -20.82
N GLU A 2 11.09 10.58 -20.88
CA GLU A 2 10.73 11.37 -19.68
C GLU A 2 9.35 11.01 -19.12
N LYS A 3 8.33 10.92 -19.97
CA LYS A 3 6.97 10.60 -19.54
C LYS A 3 6.27 9.73 -20.59
N PHE A 4 5.67 8.64 -20.13
CA PHE A 4 4.75 7.78 -20.86
C PHE A 4 3.39 7.85 -20.17
N HIS A 5 2.44 8.55 -20.79
CA HIS A 5 1.11 8.76 -20.24
C HIS A 5 0.05 8.33 -21.24
N LEU A 6 -0.87 7.48 -20.80
CA LEU A 6 -2.02 7.07 -21.61
C LEU A 6 -3.30 7.08 -20.77
N SER A 7 -4.41 7.39 -21.44
CA SER A 7 -5.74 7.37 -20.84
C SER A 7 -6.74 6.97 -21.93
N ALA A 8 -7.55 5.94 -21.66
CA ALA A 8 -8.49 5.43 -22.64
C ALA A 8 -9.80 5.00 -21.97
N GLU A 9 -10.92 5.58 -22.40
CA GLU A 9 -12.26 5.22 -21.89
C GLU A 9 -12.82 3.99 -22.60
N LYS A 10 -12.57 3.85 -23.91
CA LYS A 10 -13.20 2.85 -24.77
C LYS A 10 -12.24 1.74 -25.15
N THR A 11 -12.76 0.52 -25.24
CA THR A 11 -11.96 -0.67 -25.61
C THR A 11 -11.32 -0.52 -26.98
N GLU A 12 -12.01 0.09 -27.94
CA GLU A 12 -11.50 0.32 -29.29
C GLU A 12 -10.16 1.05 -29.32
N HIS A 13 -9.93 2.01 -28.40
CA HIS A 13 -8.69 2.81 -28.32
C HIS A 13 -7.44 1.99 -27.96
N VAL A 14 -7.61 0.83 -27.33
CA VAL A 14 -6.49 0.01 -26.82
C VAL A 14 -6.52 -1.42 -27.38
N SER A 15 -7.54 -1.76 -28.18
CA SER A 15 -7.81 -3.13 -28.63
C SER A 15 -6.67 -3.74 -29.43
N GLU A 16 -6.02 -2.98 -30.31
CA GLU A 16 -4.87 -3.45 -31.09
C GLU A 16 -3.67 -3.73 -30.19
N VAL A 17 -3.40 -2.83 -29.23
CA VAL A 17 -2.28 -2.96 -28.30
C VAL A 17 -2.47 -4.14 -27.36
N ILE A 18 -3.69 -4.36 -26.86
CA ILE A 18 -4.02 -5.49 -25.98
C ILE A 18 -3.81 -6.84 -26.69
N ARG A 19 -4.03 -6.91 -28.01
CA ARG A 19 -3.79 -8.13 -28.79
C ARG A 19 -2.31 -8.44 -29.02
N ALA A 20 -1.41 -7.49 -28.75
CA ALA A 20 0.01 -7.72 -28.87
C ALA A 20 0.47 -8.80 -27.88
N GLU A 21 1.60 -9.44 -28.19
CA GLU A 21 2.24 -10.36 -27.27
C GLU A 21 2.75 -9.62 -26.02
N ASN A 22 2.81 -10.31 -24.89
CA ASN A 22 3.35 -9.73 -23.66
C ASN A 22 4.81 -9.34 -23.88
N ASN A 23 5.23 -8.21 -23.29
CA ASN A 23 6.58 -7.66 -23.45
C ASN A 23 7.01 -7.34 -24.90
N SER A 24 6.09 -7.26 -25.87
CA SER A 24 6.42 -6.96 -27.26
C SER A 24 6.72 -5.46 -27.52
N ILE A 25 6.19 -4.56 -26.69
CA ILE A 25 6.32 -3.12 -26.87
C ILE A 25 7.48 -2.60 -26.02
N LYS A 26 8.64 -2.41 -26.63
CA LYS A 26 9.87 -1.97 -25.95
C LYS A 26 9.83 -0.46 -25.69
N LEU A 27 9.75 -0.06 -24.42
CA LEU A 27 9.82 1.34 -23.99
C LEU A 27 11.22 1.79 -23.57
N GLY A 28 12.12 0.85 -23.29
CA GLY A 28 13.45 1.15 -22.75
C GLY A 28 13.36 1.71 -21.32
N LYS A 29 14.13 2.76 -21.02
CA LYS A 29 14.11 3.44 -19.71
C LYS A 29 13.04 4.53 -19.70
N VAL A 30 12.08 4.44 -18.77
CA VAL A 30 10.96 5.36 -18.60
C VAL A 30 11.03 5.99 -17.21
N LYS A 31 11.07 7.32 -17.16
CA LYS A 31 11.15 8.07 -15.90
C LYS A 31 9.79 8.21 -15.22
N LYS A 32 8.71 8.50 -15.97
CA LYS A 32 7.34 8.54 -15.44
C LYS A 32 6.40 7.71 -16.30
N LEU A 33 5.65 6.80 -15.68
CA LEU A 33 4.64 5.97 -16.34
C LEU A 33 3.29 6.15 -15.65
N GLU A 34 2.32 6.67 -16.41
CA GLU A 34 0.96 6.94 -15.93
C GLU A 34 -0.05 6.27 -16.87
N LEU A 35 -0.83 5.31 -16.38
CA LEU A 35 -1.90 4.68 -17.16
C LEU A 35 -3.23 4.84 -16.44
N TRP A 36 -4.19 5.45 -17.11
CA TRP A 36 -5.53 5.66 -16.56
C TRP A 36 -6.55 4.87 -17.36
N LYS A 37 -7.59 4.40 -16.67
CA LYS A 37 -8.73 3.71 -17.28
C LYS A 37 -8.28 2.47 -18.07
N ARG A 38 -8.88 2.18 -19.24
CA ARG A 38 -8.55 0.98 -20.05
C ARG A 38 -7.11 0.93 -20.55
N SER A 39 -6.38 2.04 -20.55
CA SER A 39 -4.96 2.00 -20.95
C SER A 39 -4.12 1.12 -20.03
N ILE A 40 -4.57 0.86 -18.79
CA ILE A 40 -3.90 -0.02 -17.85
C ILE A 40 -3.80 -1.46 -18.39
N ASN A 41 -4.79 -1.93 -19.15
CA ASN A 41 -4.79 -3.27 -19.76
C ASN A 41 -3.63 -3.51 -20.74
N ILE A 42 -2.93 -2.47 -21.21
CA ILE A 42 -1.75 -2.64 -22.05
C ILE A 42 -0.49 -2.97 -21.23
N LEU A 43 -0.52 -2.80 -19.90
CA LEU A 43 0.67 -2.89 -19.06
C LEU A 43 1.47 -4.20 -19.26
N PRO A 44 0.85 -5.39 -19.38
CA PRO A 44 1.58 -6.65 -19.66
C PRO A 44 2.31 -6.67 -21.02
N LYS A 45 1.98 -5.74 -21.92
CA LYS A 45 2.51 -5.64 -23.28
C LYS A 45 3.78 -4.78 -23.32
N LEU A 46 3.97 -3.94 -22.30
CA LEU A 46 5.08 -3.01 -22.20
C LEU A 46 6.32 -3.73 -21.64
N ALA A 47 7.43 -3.65 -22.35
CA ALA A 47 8.74 -4.10 -21.89
C ALA A 47 9.60 -2.89 -21.52
N LEU A 48 9.88 -2.77 -20.23
CA LEU A 48 10.85 -1.82 -19.68
C LEU A 48 12.25 -2.43 -19.70
N HIS A 49 13.26 -1.57 -19.79
CA HIS A 49 14.66 -1.99 -19.65
C HIS A 49 14.91 -2.66 -18.29
N GLU A 50 15.80 -3.64 -18.21
CA GLU A 50 16.11 -4.35 -16.95
C GLU A 50 16.57 -3.37 -15.86
N GLU A 51 17.49 -2.46 -16.18
CA GLU A 51 17.93 -1.38 -15.28
C GLU A 51 16.98 -0.16 -15.19
N ASN A 52 15.68 -0.31 -15.48
CA ASN A 52 14.76 0.82 -15.41
C ASN A 52 14.74 1.42 -13.99
N LYS A 53 14.90 2.75 -13.92
CA LYS A 53 14.81 3.54 -12.68
C LYS A 53 13.75 4.61 -12.90
N MET A 54 12.54 4.30 -12.47
CA MET A 54 11.37 5.14 -12.62
C MET A 54 11.22 6.07 -11.42
N GLU A 55 10.94 7.34 -11.67
CA GLU A 55 10.56 8.29 -10.63
C GLU A 55 9.11 8.07 -10.19
N GLU A 56 8.19 7.85 -11.12
CA GLU A 56 6.75 7.77 -10.83
C GLU A 56 6.05 6.67 -11.65
N PHE A 57 5.33 5.78 -10.97
CA PHE A 57 4.41 4.81 -11.54
C PHE A 57 3.01 5.04 -10.96
N VAL A 58 2.05 5.43 -11.81
CA VAL A 58 0.69 5.80 -11.36
C VAL A 58 -0.37 5.08 -12.18
N LEU A 59 -1.27 4.36 -11.50
CA LEU A 59 -2.42 3.71 -12.12
C LEU A 59 -3.74 4.11 -11.44
N LYS A 60 -4.77 4.44 -12.22
CA LYS A 60 -6.12 4.76 -11.72
C LYS A 60 -7.20 4.08 -12.56
N ALA A 61 -8.02 3.23 -11.94
CA ALA A 61 -9.06 2.46 -12.61
C ALA A 61 -10.37 2.43 -11.80
N GLU A 62 -11.40 3.11 -12.28
CA GLU A 62 -12.71 3.17 -11.63
C GLU A 62 -13.59 1.93 -11.89
N LYS A 63 -13.24 1.10 -12.88
CA LYS A 63 -13.96 -0.13 -13.27
C LYS A 63 -13.04 -1.33 -13.35
N GLU A 64 -13.58 -2.51 -13.05
CA GLU A 64 -12.85 -3.78 -13.08
C GLU A 64 -12.34 -4.13 -14.48
N GLU A 65 -13.16 -3.89 -15.50
CA GLU A 65 -12.80 -4.10 -16.91
C GLU A 65 -11.59 -3.29 -17.39
N TYR A 66 -11.17 -2.28 -16.62
CA TYR A 66 -9.99 -1.47 -16.95
C TYR A 66 -8.67 -2.14 -16.56
N VAL A 67 -8.74 -3.20 -15.73
CA VAL A 67 -7.58 -3.96 -15.26
C VAL A 67 -7.65 -5.45 -15.61
N SER A 68 -8.71 -5.89 -16.29
CA SER A 68 -9.00 -7.31 -16.57
C SER A 68 -7.87 -8.04 -17.29
N GLU A 69 -7.22 -7.42 -18.28
CA GLU A 69 -6.09 -8.04 -19.00
C GLU A 69 -4.88 -8.23 -18.10
N VAL A 70 -4.65 -7.27 -17.20
CA VAL A 70 -3.56 -7.34 -16.23
C VAL A 70 -3.83 -8.43 -15.20
N MET A 71 -5.10 -8.68 -14.85
CA MET A 71 -5.49 -9.71 -13.89
C MET A 71 -5.19 -11.12 -14.40
N LEU A 72 -5.18 -11.33 -15.72
CA LEU A 72 -4.79 -12.60 -16.35
C LEU A 72 -3.29 -12.91 -16.21
N ALA A 73 -2.46 -11.90 -15.92
CA ALA A 73 -1.04 -12.12 -15.70
C ALA A 73 -0.80 -12.94 -14.43
N LYS A 74 0.27 -13.75 -14.41
CA LYS A 74 0.73 -14.42 -13.19
C LYS A 74 1.32 -13.39 -12.23
N ASN A 75 1.30 -13.69 -10.93
CA ASN A 75 1.87 -12.80 -9.92
C ASN A 75 3.38 -12.61 -10.17
N ASN A 76 3.89 -11.41 -9.86
CA ASN A 76 5.30 -11.03 -10.05
C ASN A 76 5.84 -11.24 -11.48
N THR A 77 5.06 -10.91 -12.52
CA THR A 77 5.51 -11.06 -13.92
C THR A 77 5.67 -9.75 -14.69
N ILE A 78 5.14 -8.65 -14.16
CA ILE A 78 5.23 -7.33 -14.80
C ILE A 78 6.42 -6.57 -14.21
N TRP A 79 7.54 -6.57 -14.91
CA TRP A 79 8.77 -5.91 -14.46
C TRP A 79 8.69 -4.39 -14.54
N LEU A 80 8.95 -3.70 -13.41
CA LEU A 80 9.03 -2.24 -13.35
C LEU A 80 10.45 -1.69 -13.14
N GLY A 81 11.37 -2.53 -12.66
CA GLY A 81 12.70 -2.08 -12.21
C GLY A 81 12.64 -1.43 -10.83
N LYS A 82 13.41 -0.35 -10.63
CA LYS A 82 13.38 0.47 -9.41
C LYS A 82 12.34 1.59 -9.58
N VAL A 83 11.49 1.81 -8.59
CA VAL A 83 10.41 2.81 -8.62
C VAL A 83 10.49 3.67 -7.36
N LYS A 84 10.64 4.99 -7.53
CA LYS A 84 10.69 5.94 -6.41
C LYS A 84 9.30 6.25 -5.84
N LYS A 85 8.29 6.46 -6.68
CA LYS A 85 6.90 6.69 -6.27
C LYS A 85 5.97 5.72 -6.97
N LEU A 86 5.18 4.99 -6.20
CA LEU A 86 4.16 4.07 -6.69
C LEU A 86 2.80 4.45 -6.11
N GLU A 87 1.86 4.85 -6.96
CA GLU A 87 0.50 5.24 -6.59
C GLU A 87 -0.53 4.40 -7.35
N LEU A 88 -1.37 3.64 -6.62
CA LEU A 88 -2.50 2.90 -7.20
C LEU A 88 -3.81 3.35 -6.57
N GLY A 89 -4.76 3.74 -7.41
CA GLY A 89 -6.11 4.12 -6.98
C GLY A 89 -7.18 3.18 -7.50
N LEU A 90 -8.19 2.93 -6.66
CA LEU A 90 -9.39 2.18 -7.02
C LEU A 90 -9.04 0.73 -7.46
N PHE A 91 -9.64 0.19 -8.53
CA PHE A 91 -9.36 -1.18 -9.02
C PHE A 91 -7.90 -1.40 -9.42
N ALA A 92 -7.10 -0.36 -9.63
CA ALA A 92 -5.69 -0.53 -9.96
C ALA A 92 -4.89 -1.18 -8.82
N ILE A 93 -5.39 -1.14 -7.58
CA ILE A 93 -4.74 -1.82 -6.44
C ILE A 93 -4.67 -3.33 -6.68
N ASN A 94 -5.68 -3.94 -7.30
CA ASN A 94 -5.71 -5.37 -7.62
C ASN A 94 -4.58 -5.82 -8.56
N ILE A 95 -3.89 -4.87 -9.23
CA ILE A 95 -2.71 -5.16 -10.06
C ILE A 95 -1.46 -5.37 -9.21
N LEU A 96 -1.41 -4.87 -7.98
CA LEU A 96 -0.21 -4.86 -7.15
C LEU A 96 0.49 -6.24 -7.05
N PRO A 97 -0.22 -7.38 -6.87
CA PRO A 97 0.39 -8.71 -6.90
C PRO A 97 1.09 -9.12 -8.21
N LYS A 98 0.74 -8.47 -9.32
CA LYS A 98 1.27 -8.77 -10.67
C LYS A 98 2.58 -8.04 -10.92
N LEU A 99 2.82 -6.93 -10.22
CA LEU A 99 4.00 -6.09 -10.36
C LEU A 99 5.22 -6.75 -9.75
N MET A 100 6.36 -6.60 -10.41
CA MET A 100 7.66 -7.05 -9.94
C MET A 100 8.61 -5.84 -9.89
N LEU A 101 9.11 -5.57 -8.69
CA LEU A 101 10.13 -4.55 -8.43
C LEU A 101 11.50 -5.21 -8.35
N HIS A 102 12.53 -4.42 -8.61
CA HIS A 102 13.91 -4.83 -8.37
C HIS A 102 14.14 -5.17 -6.89
N GLU A 103 14.99 -6.15 -6.58
CA GLU A 103 15.22 -6.61 -5.20
C GLU A 103 15.75 -5.51 -4.27
N GLU A 104 16.65 -4.67 -4.79
CA GLU A 104 17.17 -3.46 -4.12
C GLU A 104 16.27 -2.22 -4.28
N ASN A 105 14.96 -2.37 -4.46
CA ASN A 105 14.09 -1.22 -4.60
C ASN A 105 14.05 -0.39 -3.30
N GLU A 106 14.32 0.91 -3.43
CA GLU A 106 14.17 1.90 -2.36
C GLU A 106 13.18 2.97 -2.81
N MET A 107 11.96 2.87 -2.30
CA MET A 107 10.85 3.72 -2.66
C MET A 107 10.78 4.93 -1.72
N GLU A 108 10.60 6.11 -2.30
CA GLU A 108 10.33 7.34 -1.57
C GLU A 108 8.87 7.37 -1.08
N GLU A 109 7.90 6.98 -1.92
CA GLU A 109 6.47 7.03 -1.61
C GLU A 109 5.68 5.82 -2.17
N PHE A 110 4.91 5.15 -1.31
CA PHE A 110 3.95 4.11 -1.67
C PHE A 110 2.55 4.52 -1.20
N VAL A 111 1.61 4.72 -2.14
CA VAL A 111 0.29 5.27 -1.85
C VAL A 111 -0.82 4.41 -2.46
N LEU A 112 -1.77 3.97 -1.63
CA LEU A 112 -2.96 3.24 -2.07
C LEU A 112 -4.25 3.87 -1.51
N SER A 113 -5.28 3.97 -2.36
CA SER A 113 -6.60 4.47 -1.96
C SER A 113 -7.74 3.75 -2.68
N ALA A 114 -8.70 3.22 -1.92
CA ALA A 114 -9.87 2.53 -2.46
C ALA A 114 -11.09 2.68 -1.54
N ASP A 115 -12.20 3.17 -2.06
CA ASP A 115 -13.45 3.39 -1.33
C ASP A 115 -14.43 2.19 -1.39
N ARG A 116 -14.05 1.10 -2.06
CA ARG A 116 -14.85 -0.14 -2.17
C ARG A 116 -14.02 -1.40 -1.93
N GLU A 117 -14.64 -2.43 -1.35
CA GLU A 117 -14.00 -3.71 -1.06
C GLU A 117 -13.50 -4.43 -2.34
N GLY A 118 -14.31 -4.43 -3.40
CA GLY A 118 -13.95 -5.06 -4.68
C GLY A 118 -12.69 -4.47 -5.34
N TYR A 119 -12.24 -3.28 -4.92
CA TYR A 119 -11.01 -2.67 -5.45
C TYR A 119 -9.73 -3.32 -4.89
N VAL A 120 -9.84 -4.11 -3.82
CA VAL A 120 -8.70 -4.76 -3.17
C VAL A 120 -8.83 -6.29 -3.07
N SER A 121 -9.95 -6.86 -3.52
CA SER A 121 -10.29 -8.29 -3.36
C SER A 121 -9.19 -9.23 -3.89
N GLU A 122 -8.68 -8.99 -5.10
CA GLU A 122 -7.62 -9.82 -5.70
C GLU A 122 -6.29 -9.73 -4.94
N THR A 123 -6.10 -8.62 -4.21
CA THR A 123 -4.91 -8.44 -3.39
C THR A 123 -5.03 -9.20 -2.07
N ILE A 124 -6.19 -9.13 -1.40
CA ILE A 124 -6.35 -9.60 -0.02
C ILE A 124 -6.81 -11.06 0.09
N LEU A 125 -7.64 -11.54 -0.84
CA LEU A 125 -8.29 -12.85 -0.74
C LEU A 125 -7.32 -14.04 -0.84
N PRO A 126 -6.32 -14.05 -1.74
CA PRO A 126 -5.47 -15.23 -1.85
C PRO A 126 -4.55 -15.36 -0.63
N GLU A 127 -4.50 -16.55 -0.03
CA GLU A 127 -3.74 -16.80 1.22
C GLU A 127 -2.24 -16.50 1.06
N ASN A 128 -1.63 -16.92 -0.05
CA ASN A 128 -0.18 -16.88 -0.29
C ASN A 128 0.26 -15.76 -1.23
N ASN A 129 -0.26 -14.54 -1.03
CA ASN A 129 0.00 -13.41 -1.93
C ASN A 129 0.84 -12.30 -1.28
N SER A 130 2.06 -12.62 -0.87
CA SER A 130 2.98 -11.62 -0.33
C SER A 130 3.55 -10.71 -1.41
N ILE A 131 3.56 -9.40 -1.17
CA ILE A 131 3.96 -8.37 -2.12
C ILE A 131 5.25 -7.71 -1.59
N LYS A 132 6.37 -7.97 -2.26
CA LYS A 132 7.68 -7.43 -1.84
C LYS A 132 7.86 -6.02 -2.39
N LEU A 133 8.01 -5.04 -1.49
CA LEU A 133 8.18 -3.63 -1.87
C LEU A 133 9.65 -3.14 -1.78
N GLY A 134 10.50 -3.87 -1.07
CA GLY A 134 11.85 -3.41 -0.71
C GLY A 134 11.82 -2.46 0.48
N LYS A 135 12.57 -1.35 0.42
CA LYS A 135 12.52 -0.29 1.44
C LYS A 135 11.53 0.80 1.00
N VAL A 136 10.78 1.37 1.95
CA VAL A 136 9.78 2.41 1.71
C VAL A 136 9.95 3.52 2.74
N LYS A 137 10.20 4.75 2.27
CA LYS A 137 10.35 5.93 3.13
C LYS A 137 9.01 6.49 3.60
N LYS A 138 7.98 6.53 2.74
CA LYS A 138 6.62 6.93 3.13
C LYS A 138 5.60 5.93 2.62
N LEU A 139 4.73 5.47 3.50
CA LEU A 139 3.65 4.54 3.19
C LEU A 139 2.33 5.14 3.65
N GLU A 140 1.41 5.34 2.70
CA GLU A 140 0.08 5.88 2.94
C GLU A 140 -0.99 4.93 2.39
N LEU A 141 -1.87 4.43 3.26
CA LEU A 141 -3.04 3.64 2.88
C LEU A 141 -4.31 4.31 3.41
N SER A 142 -5.29 4.45 2.54
CA SER A 142 -6.57 5.06 2.90
C SER A 142 -7.74 4.14 2.54
N LEU A 143 -8.80 4.19 3.35
CA LEU A 143 -10.04 3.44 3.12
C LEU A 143 -9.76 1.91 3.01
N PHE A 144 -10.42 1.17 2.11
CA PHE A 144 -10.23 -0.27 1.94
C PHE A 144 -8.80 -0.69 1.57
N ALA A 145 -7.97 0.24 1.08
CA ALA A 145 -6.57 -0.06 0.78
C ALA A 145 -5.79 -0.51 2.02
N ILE A 146 -6.23 -0.13 3.23
CA ILE A 146 -5.59 -0.57 4.47
C ILE A 146 -5.63 -2.09 4.64
N ASN A 147 -6.67 -2.77 4.13
CA ASN A 147 -6.74 -4.23 4.18
C ASN A 147 -5.63 -4.93 3.37
N THR A 148 -4.93 -4.22 2.48
CA THR A 148 -3.75 -4.75 1.77
C THR A 148 -2.50 -4.84 2.65
N LEU A 149 -2.47 -4.12 3.78
CA LEU A 149 -1.29 -3.98 4.62
C LEU A 149 -0.70 -5.32 5.08
N SER A 150 -1.55 -6.32 5.37
CA SER A 150 -1.12 -7.66 5.79
C SER A 150 -0.38 -8.44 4.70
N LYS A 151 -0.50 -8.02 3.44
CA LYS A 151 0.15 -8.64 2.28
C LYS A 151 1.48 -7.96 1.92
N LEU A 152 1.71 -6.74 2.41
CA LEU A 152 2.91 -5.97 2.08
C LEU A 152 4.11 -6.49 2.88
N VAL A 153 5.19 -6.82 2.19
CA VAL A 153 6.45 -7.26 2.77
C VAL A 153 7.52 -6.21 2.52
N LEU A 154 7.96 -5.60 3.61
CA LEU A 154 9.06 -4.62 3.64
C LEU A 154 10.38 -5.31 3.98
N HIS A 155 11.48 -4.72 3.53
CA HIS A 155 12.82 -5.18 3.87
C HIS A 155 13.04 -5.18 5.39
N LYS A 156 13.79 -6.15 5.92
CA LYS A 156 14.05 -6.29 7.37
C LYS A 156 14.67 -5.03 8.01
N GLU A 157 15.44 -4.28 7.22
CA GLU A 157 16.11 -3.04 7.64
C GLU A 157 15.36 -1.77 7.23
N ASN A 158 14.05 -1.87 6.96
CA ASN A 158 13.26 -0.72 6.54
C ASN A 158 13.31 0.41 7.58
N LYS A 159 13.54 1.63 7.10
CA LYS A 159 13.52 2.87 7.89
C LYS A 159 12.59 3.85 7.19
N MET A 160 11.42 4.06 7.79
CA MET A 160 10.35 4.87 7.26
C MET A 160 10.35 6.26 7.91
N GLU A 161 10.21 7.29 7.09
CA GLU A 161 10.00 8.66 7.52
C GLU A 161 8.54 8.91 7.94
N GLY A 162 7.57 8.25 7.31
CA GLY A 162 6.15 8.39 7.64
C GLY A 162 5.30 7.17 7.27
N PHE A 163 4.45 6.74 8.21
CA PHE A 163 3.43 5.71 8.02
C PHE A 163 2.06 6.30 8.36
N ILE A 164 1.15 6.34 7.40
CA ILE A 164 -0.15 7.02 7.52
C ILE A 164 -1.27 6.07 7.15
N LEU A 165 -2.24 5.88 8.04
CA LEU A 165 -3.47 5.14 7.76
C LEU A 165 -4.72 5.97 8.12
N LYS A 166 -5.69 6.05 7.20
CA LYS A 166 -6.97 6.74 7.41
C LYS A 166 -8.17 5.85 7.06
N ALA A 167 -9.00 5.51 8.05
CA ALA A 167 -10.15 4.62 7.85
C ALA A 167 -11.45 5.17 8.45
N GLU A 168 -12.38 5.64 7.62
CA GLU A 168 -13.65 6.21 8.09
C GLU A 168 -14.67 5.15 8.55
N LYS A 169 -14.50 3.89 8.14
CA LYS A 169 -15.37 2.76 8.49
C LYS A 169 -14.60 1.54 9.00
N LYS A 170 -15.24 0.71 9.83
CA LYS A 170 -14.65 -0.52 10.40
C LYS A 170 -14.27 -1.54 9.32
N GLU A 171 -15.07 -1.65 8.26
CA GLU A 171 -14.85 -2.54 7.12
C GLU A 171 -13.52 -2.29 6.39
N TYR A 172 -12.99 -1.07 6.45
CA TYR A 172 -11.73 -0.69 5.80
C TYR A 172 -10.49 -1.31 6.44
N VAL A 173 -10.62 -1.83 7.65
CA VAL A 173 -9.51 -2.40 8.46
C VAL A 173 -9.80 -3.84 8.92
N SER A 174 -10.89 -4.44 8.44
CA SER A 174 -11.37 -5.75 8.88
C SER A 174 -10.32 -6.85 8.72
N GLU A 175 -9.62 -6.91 7.59
CA GLU A 175 -8.60 -7.93 7.32
C GLU A 175 -7.39 -7.78 8.23
N VAL A 176 -6.97 -6.53 8.48
CA VAL A 176 -5.86 -6.26 9.40
C VAL A 176 -6.24 -6.64 10.83
N ILE A 177 -7.46 -6.32 11.26
CA ILE A 177 -7.93 -6.65 12.62
C ILE A 177 -8.05 -8.17 12.82
N ARG A 178 -8.47 -8.91 11.79
CA ARG A 178 -8.54 -10.38 11.81
C ARG A 178 -7.18 -11.06 11.90
N ALA A 179 -6.12 -10.41 11.40
CA ALA A 179 -4.77 -10.94 11.52
C ALA A 179 -4.37 -11.12 12.99
N LYS A 180 -3.50 -12.09 13.28
CA LYS A 180 -2.95 -12.26 14.63
C LYS A 180 -2.18 -11.00 15.04
N ASN A 181 -2.21 -10.64 16.32
CA ASN A 181 -1.44 -9.51 16.85
C ASN A 181 0.05 -9.67 16.54
N ASN A 182 0.74 -8.54 16.39
CA ASN A 182 2.19 -8.48 16.16
C ASN A 182 2.66 -9.28 14.93
N THR A 183 1.98 -9.15 13.79
CA THR A 183 2.32 -9.89 12.56
C THR A 183 2.82 -9.00 11.42
N ILE A 184 2.58 -7.69 11.47
CA ILE A 184 2.89 -6.77 10.37
C ILE A 184 4.18 -6.01 10.70
N TRP A 185 5.30 -6.46 10.14
CA TRP A 185 6.61 -5.83 10.33
C TRP A 185 6.77 -4.56 9.49
N LEU A 186 7.08 -3.44 10.14
CA LEU A 186 7.31 -2.14 9.46
C LEU A 186 8.75 -1.62 9.53
N GLY A 187 9.58 -2.17 10.43
CA GLY A 187 10.94 -1.69 10.67
C GLY A 187 10.99 -0.50 11.64
N LYS A 188 11.85 0.49 11.36
CA LYS A 188 11.92 1.75 12.14
C LYS A 188 11.02 2.81 11.49
N ILE A 189 10.28 3.58 12.28
CA ILE A 189 9.36 4.63 11.80
C ILE A 189 9.60 5.92 12.57
N LYS A 190 9.82 7.02 11.86
CA LYS A 190 9.94 8.37 12.45
C LYS A 190 8.60 9.00 12.78
N LYS A 191 7.59 8.85 11.91
CA LYS A 191 6.25 9.42 12.10
C LYS A 191 5.19 8.36 11.85
N LEU A 192 4.34 8.11 12.83
CA LEU A 192 3.20 7.20 12.75
C LEU A 192 1.91 7.99 12.95
N GLU A 193 1.01 7.96 11.97
CA GLU A 193 -0.29 8.62 12.03
C GLU A 193 -1.41 7.63 11.72
N LEU A 194 -2.30 7.42 12.68
CA LEU A 194 -3.50 6.60 12.51
C LEU A 194 -4.74 7.43 12.82
N SER A 195 -5.64 7.52 11.84
CA SER A 195 -6.88 8.28 11.97
C SER A 195 -8.12 7.37 11.90
N LEU A 196 -9.10 7.65 12.76
CA LEU A 196 -10.41 7.01 12.82
C LEU A 196 -10.29 5.49 13.11
N PHE A 197 -10.96 4.61 12.36
CA PHE A 197 -10.89 3.15 12.60
C PHE A 197 -9.49 2.58 12.39
N ALA A 198 -8.56 3.32 11.76
CA ALA A 198 -7.20 2.86 11.55
C ALA A 198 -6.44 2.63 12.86
N ILE A 199 -6.86 3.26 13.96
CA ILE A 199 -6.30 3.05 15.29
C ILE A 199 -6.41 1.57 15.72
N ASN A 200 -7.43 0.84 15.26
CA ASN A 200 -7.62 -0.57 15.58
C ASN A 200 -6.58 -1.50 14.93
N THR A 201 -5.79 -1.00 13.97
CA THR A 201 -4.69 -1.74 13.37
C THR A 201 -3.45 -1.78 14.26
N LEU A 202 -3.36 -0.89 15.26
CA LEU A 202 -2.14 -0.63 16.02
C LEU A 202 -1.58 -1.89 16.70
N SER A 203 -2.44 -2.76 17.25
CA SER A 203 -2.04 -4.02 17.90
C SER A 203 -1.42 -5.06 16.94
N LYS A 204 -1.47 -4.81 15.64
CA LYS A 204 -0.98 -5.72 14.59
C LYS A 204 0.40 -5.30 14.09
N LEU A 205 0.77 -4.04 14.29
CA LEU A 205 2.00 -3.45 13.78
C LEU A 205 3.18 -3.83 14.68
N VAL A 206 4.29 -4.20 14.06
CA VAL A 206 5.56 -4.54 14.74
C VAL A 206 6.64 -3.59 14.25
N LEU A 207 7.25 -2.91 15.21
CA LEU A 207 8.39 -2.02 14.99
C LEU A 207 9.69 -2.67 15.47
N HIS A 208 10.82 -2.22 14.94
CA HIS A 208 12.13 -2.66 15.39
C HIS A 208 12.36 -2.33 16.87
N LYS A 209 13.03 -3.20 17.61
CA LYS A 209 13.35 -3.05 19.05
C LYS A 209 14.10 -1.75 19.45
N GLU A 210 14.64 -1.04 18.47
CA GLU A 210 15.39 0.22 18.62
C GLU A 210 14.65 1.34 17.88
N ASN A 211 13.33 1.26 17.81
CA ASN A 211 12.55 2.31 17.18
C ASN A 211 12.61 3.57 18.06
N GLU A 212 12.97 4.68 17.42
CA GLU A 212 12.92 6.01 18.01
C GLU A 212 12.07 6.89 17.10
N MET A 213 10.86 7.19 17.56
CA MET A 213 9.85 7.91 16.80
C MET A 213 9.89 9.40 17.16
N GLU A 214 9.89 10.25 16.13
CA GLU A 214 9.80 11.70 16.27
C GLU A 214 8.37 12.14 16.64
N LYS A 215 7.36 11.52 16.02
CA LYS A 215 5.94 11.84 16.26
C LYS A 215 5.05 10.60 16.15
N PHE A 216 4.23 10.36 17.17
CA PHE A 216 3.12 9.41 17.15
C PHE A 216 1.81 10.15 17.30
N LEU A 217 0.92 10.05 16.30
CA LEU A 217 -0.37 10.74 16.25
C LEU A 217 -1.51 9.74 16.09
N LEU A 218 -2.48 9.79 17.00
CA LEU A 218 -3.76 9.09 16.89
C LEU A 218 -4.91 10.10 16.95
N SER A 219 -5.88 9.98 16.05
CA SER A 219 -7.05 10.88 16.01
C SER A 219 -8.35 10.11 15.82
N ALA A 220 -9.30 10.26 16.75
CA ALA A 220 -10.62 9.62 16.66
C ALA A 220 -11.72 10.54 17.22
N ASP A 221 -12.67 10.95 16.40
CA ASP A 221 -13.79 11.81 16.77
C ASP A 221 -14.98 11.06 17.37
N ARG A 222 -14.91 9.73 17.50
CA ARG A 222 -15.92 8.87 18.14
C ARG A 222 -15.28 7.72 18.90
N GLU A 223 -15.88 7.30 20.01
CA GLU A 223 -15.40 6.19 20.83
C GLU A 223 -15.31 4.86 20.07
N GLY A 224 -16.26 4.60 19.17
CA GLY A 224 -16.30 3.38 18.38
C GLY A 224 -15.03 3.12 17.56
N TYR A 225 -14.27 4.16 17.22
CA TYR A 225 -13.02 4.06 16.44
C TYR A 225 -11.86 3.38 17.20
N VAL A 226 -11.91 3.28 18.53
CA VAL A 226 -10.83 2.68 19.34
C VAL A 226 -11.24 1.38 20.04
N SER A 227 -12.47 0.93 19.81
CA SER A 227 -13.11 -0.18 20.53
C SER A 227 -12.29 -1.48 20.50
N GLU A 228 -11.81 -1.91 19.34
CA GLU A 228 -11.06 -3.18 19.20
C GLU A 228 -9.71 -3.10 19.94
N THR A 229 -9.00 -1.96 19.84
CA THR A 229 -7.77 -1.72 20.59
C THR A 229 -8.00 -1.77 22.11
N MET A 230 -9.14 -1.27 22.57
CA MET A 230 -9.48 -1.27 24.00
C MET A 230 -9.87 -2.66 24.52
N LEU A 231 -10.59 -3.45 23.71
CA LEU A 231 -11.05 -4.79 24.06
C LEU A 231 -9.92 -5.83 24.08
N ALA A 232 -8.79 -5.55 23.44
CA ALA A 232 -7.62 -6.41 23.44
C ALA A 232 -7.08 -6.62 24.87
N LYS A 233 -7.43 -7.76 25.51
CA LYS A 233 -6.96 -8.13 26.85
C LYS A 233 -5.44 -8.30 26.86
N ASN A 234 -4.76 -7.67 27.82
CA ASN A 234 -3.32 -7.79 28.09
C ASN A 234 -2.37 -7.43 26.93
N ASN A 235 -2.86 -6.79 25.87
CA ASN A 235 -2.03 -6.36 24.75
C ASN A 235 -1.51 -4.95 25.02
N THR A 236 -0.36 -4.89 25.68
CA THR A 236 0.47 -3.69 25.65
C THR A 236 1.03 -3.51 24.25
N ILE A 237 0.95 -2.29 23.73
CA ILE A 237 1.45 -1.93 22.40
C ILE A 237 2.76 -1.18 22.62
N TRP A 238 3.86 -1.86 22.29
CA TRP A 238 5.19 -1.28 22.34
C TRP A 238 5.54 -0.65 20.99
N LEU A 239 5.93 0.62 21.00
CA LEU A 239 6.28 1.39 19.79
C LEU A 239 7.72 1.94 19.81
N GLY A 240 8.51 1.54 20.82
CA GLY A 240 9.82 2.12 21.08
C GLY A 240 9.75 3.46 21.80
N LYS A 241 10.80 4.27 21.65
CA LYS A 241 10.87 5.61 22.25
C LYS A 241 10.04 6.57 21.40
N VAL A 242 9.23 7.41 22.03
CA VAL A 242 8.37 8.38 21.32
C VAL A 242 8.65 9.78 21.85
N LYS A 243 9.21 10.66 21.01
CA LYS A 243 9.53 12.05 21.39
C LYS A 243 8.30 12.93 21.54
N LYS A 244 7.31 12.77 20.65
CA LYS A 244 6.07 13.53 20.65
C LYS A 244 4.88 12.58 20.49
N LEU A 245 4.00 12.56 21.48
CA LEU A 245 2.72 11.86 21.44
C LEU A 245 1.58 12.86 21.29
N GLU A 246 0.73 12.68 20.28
CA GLU A 246 -0.49 13.46 20.07
C GLU A 246 -1.67 12.48 20.03
N LEU A 247 -2.56 12.57 21.03
CA LEU A 247 -3.81 11.80 21.09
C LEU A 247 -4.98 12.77 21.04
N ASN A 248 -5.71 12.78 19.92
CA ASN A 248 -6.84 13.70 19.74
C ASN A 248 -8.17 13.01 20.05
N LEU A 249 -9.01 13.69 20.83
CA LEU A 249 -10.39 13.28 21.13
C LEU A 249 -10.45 11.88 21.77
N PHE A 250 -11.24 10.95 21.23
CA PHE A 250 -11.42 9.60 21.79
C PHE A 250 -10.16 8.72 21.68
N ALA A 251 -9.14 9.15 20.93
CA ALA A 251 -7.86 8.46 20.88
C ALA A 251 -7.15 8.41 22.24
N ILE A 252 -7.48 9.34 23.16
CA ILE A 252 -6.94 9.38 24.53
C ILE A 252 -7.18 8.05 25.27
N ASN A 253 -8.30 7.37 25.01
CA ASN A 253 -8.63 6.11 25.67
C ASN A 253 -7.57 5.01 25.41
N THR A 254 -6.87 5.09 24.28
CA THR A 254 -5.80 4.14 23.93
C THR A 254 -4.56 4.25 24.80
N LEU A 255 -4.38 5.36 25.54
CA LEU A 255 -3.20 5.61 26.36
C LEU A 255 -2.90 4.47 27.33
N SER A 256 -3.95 3.88 27.92
CA SER A 256 -3.85 2.74 28.84
C SER A 256 -3.23 1.47 28.22
N LYS A 257 -3.14 1.39 26.88
CA LYS A 257 -2.57 0.27 26.14
C LYS A 257 -1.15 0.54 25.64
N LEU A 258 -0.71 1.79 25.61
CA LEU A 258 0.59 2.16 25.05
C LEU A 258 1.69 1.95 26.07
N VAL A 259 2.79 1.33 25.63
CA VAL A 259 4.04 1.27 26.40
C VAL A 259 5.05 2.16 25.69
N LEU A 260 5.32 3.30 26.29
CA LEU A 260 6.22 4.34 25.79
C LEU A 260 7.40 4.47 26.76
N HIS A 261 8.62 4.56 26.21
CA HIS A 261 9.86 4.78 26.96
C HIS A 261 10.47 6.14 26.62
#